data_AF-A0A6B8MHT2-F1
#
_entry.id   AF-A0A6B8MHT2-F1
#
_cell.length_a   1.000
_cell.length_b   1.000
_cell.length_c   1.000
_cell.angle_alpha   90.00
_cell.angle_beta   90.00
_cell.angle_gamma   90.00
#
_symmetry.space_group_name_H-M   'P 1'
#
loop_
_entity.id
_entity.type
_entity.pdbx_description
1 polymer ?
#
loop_
_entity_poly.entity_id
_entity_poly.type
_entity_poly.pdbx_seq_one_letter_code
_entity_poly.pdbx_strand_id
1 'polypeptide(L)'
;MRRLRDLSLTIAGKRKLAKALQAFDLPRLKSAKIELAPSVTADVGELAGDALERADRYLRARDAWIESVPGIKGGLPVIKGTRLTVHAIEARVAHGDTLDEIAAENPDLPREALEAALLFAKAHPLPGRPPNISRPAA
;
A
#
# COMPACT_ATOMS: atom_id res chain seq x y z
N MET A 1 -28.91 -5.69 15.04
CA MET A 1 -29.13 -5.66 13.58
C MET A 1 -28.86 -7.04 13.00
N ARG A 2 -29.75 -7.55 12.13
CA ARG A 2 -29.57 -8.86 11.47
C ARG A 2 -28.54 -8.67 10.34
N ARG A 3 -27.35 -9.26 10.47
CA ARG A 3 -26.33 -9.21 9.41
C ARG A 3 -26.59 -10.33 8.40
N LEU A 4 -26.72 -9.98 7.12
CA LEU A 4 -26.66 -10.97 6.04
C LEU A 4 -25.20 -11.42 5.92
N ARG A 5 -24.94 -12.73 6.02
CA ARG A 5 -23.63 -13.31 5.73
C ARG A 5 -23.60 -13.71 4.25
N ASP A 6 -22.41 -13.71 3.67
CA ASP A 6 -22.12 -14.29 2.34
C ASP A 6 -22.74 -13.57 1.13
N LEU A 7 -23.08 -12.28 1.28
CA LEU A 7 -23.46 -11.45 0.13
C LEU A 7 -22.22 -11.13 -0.71
N SER A 8 -22.21 -11.61 -1.96
CA SER A 8 -21.14 -11.29 -2.91
C SER A 8 -21.60 -10.25 -3.94
N LEU A 9 -20.71 -9.31 -4.26
CA LEU A 9 -20.92 -8.35 -5.34
C LEU A 9 -20.35 -8.92 -6.65
N THR A 10 -21.00 -8.60 -7.76
CA THR A 10 -20.43 -8.84 -9.09
C THR A 10 -19.14 -8.03 -9.27
N ILE A 11 -18.28 -8.43 -10.22
CA ILE A 11 -17.03 -7.70 -10.53
C ILE A 11 -17.33 -6.22 -10.86
N ALA A 12 -18.38 -5.97 -11.65
CA ALA A 12 -18.81 -4.62 -11.99
C ALA A 12 -19.26 -3.82 -10.76
N GLY A 13 -20.00 -4.45 -9.84
CA GLY A 13 -20.41 -3.86 -8.57
C GLY A 13 -19.22 -3.51 -7.67
N LYS A 14 -18.28 -4.44 -7.50
CA LYS A 14 -17.03 -4.21 -6.75
C LYS A 14 -16.24 -3.02 -7.31
N ARG A 15 -16.14 -2.92 -8.64
CA ARG A 15 -15.43 -1.81 -9.31
C ARG A 15 -16.13 -0.46 -9.10
N LYS A 16 -17.46 -0.42 -9.17
CA LYS A 16 -18.24 0.80 -8.88
C LYS A 16 -18.07 1.23 -7.43
N LEU A 17 -18.15 0.27 -6.50
CA LEU A 17 -17.93 0.53 -5.07
C LEU A 17 -16.51 1.03 -4.81
N ALA A 18 -15.49 0.39 -5.38
CA ALA A 18 -14.10 0.84 -5.25
C ALA A 18 -13.90 2.28 -5.75
N LYS A 19 -14.47 2.63 -6.90
CA LYS A 19 -14.43 4.01 -7.42
C LYS A 19 -15.15 5.01 -6.51
N ALA A 20 -16.30 4.64 -5.96
CA ALA A 20 -17.02 5.50 -5.02
C ALA A 20 -16.19 5.72 -3.74
N LEU A 21 -15.60 4.67 -3.20
CA LEU A 21 -14.75 4.73 -2.01
C LEU A 21 -13.47 5.56 -2.22
N GLN A 22 -12.89 5.53 -3.42
CA GLN A 22 -11.71 6.32 -3.78
C GLN A 22 -11.93 7.84 -3.70
N ALA A 23 -13.18 8.30 -3.76
CA ALA A 23 -13.50 9.73 -3.64
C ALA A 23 -13.49 10.23 -2.18
N PHE A 24 -13.42 9.32 -1.20
CA PHE A 24 -13.40 9.66 0.21
C PHE A 24 -11.97 9.57 0.77
N ASP A 25 -11.64 10.50 1.67
CA ASP A 25 -10.46 10.38 2.51
C ASP A 25 -10.67 9.33 3.62
N LEU A 26 -9.58 8.91 4.27
CA LEU A 26 -9.64 7.93 5.36
C LEU A 26 -10.60 8.33 6.50
N PRO A 27 -10.60 9.57 7.00
CA PRO A 27 -11.54 10.00 8.03
C PRO A 27 -13.01 9.85 7.59
N ARG A 28 -13.34 10.22 6.36
CA ARG A 28 -14.71 10.06 5.83
C ARG A 28 -15.06 8.61 5.60
N LEU A 29 -14.11 7.76 5.20
CA LEU A 29 -14.35 6.32 5.05
C LEU A 29 -14.75 5.65 6.37
N LYS A 30 -14.19 6.09 7.50
CA LYS A 30 -14.51 5.56 8.84
C LYS A 30 -15.96 5.81 9.26
N SER A 31 -16.67 6.74 8.63
CA SER A 31 -18.08 7.04 8.91
C SER A 31 -18.96 6.96 7.66
N ALA A 32 -18.41 6.49 6.54
CA ALA A 32 -19.11 6.49 5.26
C ALA A 32 -20.23 5.45 5.26
N LYS A 33 -21.42 5.90 4.88
CA LYS A 33 -22.56 5.05 4.59
C LYS A 33 -22.87 5.16 3.10
N ILE A 34 -22.82 4.04 2.40
CA ILE A 34 -23.00 3.98 0.95
C ILE A 34 -24.24 3.15 0.63
N GLU A 35 -25.16 3.76 -0.10
CA GLU A 35 -26.31 3.04 -0.66
C GLU A 35 -25.86 2.21 -1.88
N LEU A 36 -26.04 0.89 -1.81
CA LEU A 36 -25.64 -0.05 -2.86
C LEU A 36 -26.80 -0.38 -3.81
N ALA A 37 -28.03 -0.34 -3.29
CA ALA A 37 -29.29 -0.56 -3.98
C ALA A 37 -30.42 0.08 -3.14
N PRO A 38 -31.63 0.29 -3.69
CA PRO A 38 -32.75 0.82 -2.92
C PRO A 38 -32.95 0.06 -1.62
N SER A 39 -32.94 0.78 -0.49
CA SER A 39 -33.05 0.24 0.87
C SER A 39 -31.86 -0.60 1.37
N VAL A 40 -30.76 -0.70 0.62
CA VAL A 40 -29.55 -1.44 1.01
C VAL A 40 -28.40 -0.46 1.21
N THR A 41 -28.09 -0.18 2.48
CA THR A 41 -26.95 0.67 2.87
C THR A 41 -25.84 -0.15 3.49
N ALA A 42 -24.60 0.09 3.07
CA ALA A 42 -23.40 -0.46 3.68
C ALA A 42 -22.72 0.61 4.55
N ASP A 43 -22.51 0.30 5.82
CA ASP A 43 -21.66 1.11 6.71
C ASP A 43 -20.20 0.67 6.53
N VAL A 44 -19.42 1.50 5.84
CA VAL A 44 -18.03 1.19 5.49
C VAL A 44 -17.15 1.18 6.75
N GLY A 45 -17.42 2.06 7.71
CA GLY A 45 -16.69 2.12 8.96
C GLY A 45 -16.84 0.85 9.78
N GLU A 46 -18.08 0.37 9.95
CA GLU A 46 -18.36 -0.87 10.68
C GLU A 46 -17.86 -2.10 9.93
N LEU A 47 -17.94 -2.11 8.59
CA LEU A 47 -17.56 -3.28 7.78
C LEU A 47 -16.05 -3.41 7.57
N ALA A 48 -15.33 -2.30 7.48
CA ALA A 48 -13.92 -2.28 7.09
C ALA A 48 -13.01 -1.64 8.15
N GLY A 49 -13.47 -1.45 9.40
CA GLY A 49 -12.75 -0.79 10.48
C GLY A 49 -11.28 -1.21 10.59
N ASP A 50 -11.00 -2.50 10.78
CA ASP A 50 -9.63 -3.02 10.89
C ASP A 50 -8.78 -2.73 9.64
N ALA A 51 -9.38 -2.78 8.45
CA ALA A 51 -8.68 -2.49 7.20
C ALA A 51 -8.37 -0.99 7.07
N LEU A 52 -9.30 -0.13 7.48
CA LEU A 52 -9.11 1.33 7.52
C LEU A 52 -8.06 1.72 8.55
N GLU A 53 -8.00 1.06 9.71
CA GLU A 53 -6.97 1.29 10.72
C GLU A 53 -5.58 0.87 10.23
N ARG A 54 -5.47 -0.30 9.57
CA ARG A 54 -4.20 -0.72 8.94
C ARG A 54 -3.75 0.28 7.87
N ALA A 55 -4.68 0.77 7.05
CA ALA A 55 -4.38 1.77 6.04
C ALA A 55 -3.92 3.12 6.65
N ASP A 56 -4.58 3.59 7.71
CA ASP A 56 -4.21 4.82 8.43
C ASP A 56 -2.80 4.69 9.03
N ARG A 57 -2.52 3.57 9.71
CA ARG A 57 -1.18 3.28 10.24
C ARG A 57 -0.12 3.33 9.16
N TYR A 58 -0.36 2.66 8.03
CA TYR A 58 0.58 2.67 6.91
C TYR A 58 0.80 4.07 6.35
N LEU A 59 -0.27 4.84 6.11
CA LEU A 59 -0.14 6.19 5.55
C LEU A 59 0.65 7.11 6.47
N ARG A 60 0.41 7.05 7.79
CA ARG A 60 1.21 7.79 8.77
C ARG A 60 2.69 7.37 8.74
N ALA A 61 2.97 6.07 8.75
CA ALA A 61 4.35 5.58 8.72
C ALA A 61 5.05 5.93 7.40
N ARG A 62 4.37 5.81 6.26
CA ARG A 62 4.87 6.21 4.95
C ARG A 62 5.24 7.69 4.93
N ASP A 63 4.32 8.55 5.35
CA ASP A 63 4.53 10.00 5.30
C ASP A 63 5.61 10.43 6.31
N ALA A 64 5.75 9.72 7.42
CA ALA A 64 6.81 9.93 8.40
C ALA A 64 8.18 9.49 7.88
N TRP A 65 8.29 8.36 7.19
CA TRP A 65 9.57 7.67 6.96
C TRP A 65 10.01 7.52 5.51
N ILE A 66 9.14 7.72 4.52
CA ILE A 66 9.49 7.53 3.11
C ILE A 66 9.54 8.89 2.42
N GLU A 67 10.61 9.13 1.68
CA GLU A 67 10.77 10.32 0.86
C GLU A 67 11.41 9.98 -0.49
N SER A 68 11.10 10.79 -1.50
CA SER A 68 11.78 10.75 -2.79
C SER A 68 12.50 12.08 -2.97
N VAL A 69 13.84 12.05 -2.89
CA VAL A 69 14.67 13.26 -2.98
C VAL A 69 15.36 13.30 -4.35
N PRO A 70 15.14 14.35 -5.17
CA PRO A 70 15.87 14.53 -6.41
C PRO A 70 17.39 14.48 -6.18
N GLY A 71 18.11 13.70 -6.98
CA GLY A 71 19.56 13.53 -6.85
C GLY A 71 20.03 12.45 -5.85
N ILE A 72 19.15 11.94 -4.97
CA ILE A 72 19.45 10.76 -4.16
C ILE A 72 18.94 9.52 -4.88
N LYS A 73 19.86 8.60 -5.23
CA LYS A 73 19.54 7.33 -5.91
C LYS A 73 18.62 7.52 -7.15
N GLY A 74 18.77 8.64 -7.86
CA GLY A 74 17.96 8.95 -9.05
C GLY A 74 16.51 9.35 -8.74
N GLY A 75 16.21 9.81 -7.52
CA GLY A 75 14.84 10.16 -7.10
C GLY A 75 14.02 8.96 -6.64
N LEU A 76 14.65 7.79 -6.50
CA LEU A 76 14.00 6.61 -5.95
C LEU A 76 13.58 6.84 -4.50
N PRO A 77 12.43 6.26 -4.07
CA PRO A 77 11.98 6.36 -2.69
C PRO A 77 12.98 5.70 -1.73
N VAL A 78 13.39 6.48 -0.73
CA VAL A 78 14.34 6.10 0.32
C VAL A 78 13.69 6.25 1.69
N ILE A 79 14.25 5.55 2.67
CA ILE A 79 13.92 5.77 4.09
C ILE A 79 14.60 7.06 4.55
N LYS A 80 13.84 7.99 5.14
CA LYS A 80 14.31 9.30 5.59
C LYS A 80 15.54 9.18 6.48
N GLY A 81 16.48 10.10 6.27
CA GLY A 81 17.75 10.09 7.00
C GLY A 81 18.73 9.00 6.55
N THR A 82 18.40 8.21 5.53
CA THR A 82 19.29 7.17 4.99
C THR A 82 19.41 7.26 3.47
N ARG A 83 20.30 6.45 2.90
CA ARG A 83 20.37 6.19 1.44
C ARG A 83 19.80 4.81 1.08
N LEU A 84 19.08 4.16 2.00
CA LEU A 84 18.45 2.87 1.79
C LEU A 84 17.14 3.06 1.04
N THR A 85 17.10 2.52 -0.19
CA THR A 85 15.90 2.55 -1.02
C THR A 85 14.88 1.53 -0.52
N VAL A 86 13.59 1.84 -0.61
CA VAL A 86 12.52 0.90 -0.25
C VAL A 86 12.61 -0.43 -1.00
N HIS A 87 13.07 -0.39 -2.26
CA HIS A 87 13.30 -1.58 -3.08
C HIS A 87 14.50 -2.42 -2.65
N ALA A 88 15.46 -1.85 -1.94
CA ALA A 88 16.56 -2.64 -1.39
C ALA A 88 16.06 -3.50 -0.22
N ILE A 89 15.18 -2.94 0.63
CA ILE A 89 14.53 -3.70 1.71
C ILE A 89 13.68 -4.83 1.13
N GLU A 90 12.87 -4.53 0.12
CA GLU A 90 12.05 -5.55 -0.55
C GLU A 90 12.89 -6.64 -1.20
N ALA A 91 13.98 -6.28 -1.90
CA ALA A 91 14.89 -7.26 -2.48
C ALA A 91 15.51 -8.17 -1.42
N ARG A 92 15.97 -7.64 -0.28
CA ARG A 92 16.52 -8.44 0.82
C ARG A 92 15.49 -9.44 1.37
N VAL A 93 14.28 -8.97 1.63
CA VAL A 93 13.18 -9.85 2.07
C VAL A 93 12.86 -10.92 1.03
N ALA A 94 12.89 -10.58 -0.25
CA ALA A 94 12.71 -11.55 -1.33
C ALA A 94 13.85 -12.58 -1.42
N HIS A 95 15.04 -12.26 -0.90
CA HIS A 95 16.20 -13.17 -0.83
C HIS A 95 16.25 -14.00 0.46
N GLY A 96 15.27 -13.83 1.35
CA GLY A 96 15.10 -14.66 2.55
C GLY A 96 15.31 -13.94 3.87
N ASP A 97 15.77 -12.69 3.86
CA ASP A 97 15.97 -11.92 5.09
C ASP A 97 14.63 -11.60 5.77
N THR A 98 14.63 -11.67 7.09
CA THR A 98 13.51 -11.20 7.90
C THR A 98 13.64 -9.70 8.18
N LEU A 99 12.51 -9.03 8.44
CA LEU A 99 12.56 -7.62 8.87
C LEU A 99 13.32 -7.43 10.18
N ASP A 100 13.33 -8.44 11.06
CA ASP A 100 14.02 -8.37 12.35
C ASP A 100 15.54 -8.46 12.18
N GLU A 101 16.04 -9.26 11.24
CA GLU A 101 17.46 -9.27 10.86
C GLU A 101 17.89 -7.94 10.25
N ILE A 102 17.08 -7.39 9.33
CA ILE A 102 17.34 -6.09 8.73
C ILE A 102 17.34 -4.97 9.79
N ALA A 103 16.42 -5.04 10.77
CA ALA A 103 16.37 -4.10 11.88
C ALA A 103 17.60 -4.23 12.79
N ALA A 104 18.08 -5.45 13.06
CA ALA A 104 19.27 -5.68 13.88
C ALA A 104 20.53 -5.09 13.24
N GLU A 105 20.63 -5.11 11.91
CA GLU A 105 21.72 -4.48 11.15
C GLU A 105 21.59 -2.95 11.04
N ASN A 106 20.40 -2.40 11.26
CA ASN A 106 20.10 -0.97 11.15
C ASN A 106 19.43 -0.46 12.43
N PRO A 107 20.13 -0.38 13.58
CA PRO A 107 19.54 -0.06 14.87
C PRO A 107 18.87 1.32 14.94
N ASP A 108 19.34 2.25 14.11
CA ASP A 108 18.80 3.61 14.02
C ASP A 108 17.48 3.68 13.24
N LEU A 109 17.11 2.60 12.53
CA LEU A 109 15.88 2.53 11.77
C LEU A 109 14.75 1.90 12.59
N PRO A 110 13.65 2.62 12.82
CA PRO A 110 12.51 2.03 13.50
C PRO A 110 11.85 0.98 12.61
N ARG A 111 11.33 -0.08 13.24
CA ARG A 111 10.67 -1.18 12.54
C ARG A 111 9.51 -0.71 11.66
N GLU A 112 8.78 0.31 12.09
CA GLU A 112 7.70 0.94 11.31
C GLU A 112 8.17 1.50 9.96
N ALA A 113 9.41 2.03 9.89
CA ALA A 113 9.99 2.51 8.63
C ALA A 113 10.26 1.35 7.67
N LEU A 114 10.77 0.23 8.17
CA LEU A 114 11.03 -0.96 7.37
C LEU A 114 9.74 -1.60 6.85
N GLU A 115 8.72 -1.71 7.70
CA GLU A 115 7.40 -2.21 7.33
C GLU A 115 6.74 -1.31 6.27
N ALA A 116 6.79 0.02 6.47
CA ALA A 116 6.29 0.98 5.49
C ALA A 116 7.06 0.88 4.15
N ALA A 117 8.39 0.75 4.20
CA ALA A 117 9.24 0.61 3.02
C ALA A 117 8.87 -0.65 2.21
N LEU A 118 8.74 -1.79 2.89
CA LEU A 118 8.36 -3.04 2.25
C LEU A 118 6.98 -2.97 1.60
N LEU A 119 5.99 -2.40 2.30
CA LEU A 119 4.65 -2.24 1.77
C LEU A 119 4.61 -1.25 0.60
N PHE A 120 5.36 -0.16 0.68
CA PHE A 120 5.49 0.80 -0.42
C PHE A 120 6.07 0.14 -1.67
N ALA A 121 7.16 -0.61 -1.52
CA ALA A 121 7.84 -1.27 -2.64
C ALA A 121 6.92 -2.28 -3.34
N LYS A 122 6.15 -3.06 -2.59
CA LYS A 122 5.16 -4.00 -3.14
C LYS A 122 4.03 -3.29 -3.89
N ALA A 123 3.60 -2.12 -3.41
CA ALA A 123 2.57 -1.31 -4.05
C ALA A 123 3.08 -0.57 -5.31
N HIS A 124 4.38 -0.31 -5.39
CA HIS A 124 5.02 0.46 -6.47
C HIS A 124 6.23 -0.29 -7.04
N PRO A 125 6.04 -1.46 -7.67
CA PRO A 125 7.16 -2.25 -8.18
C PRO A 125 7.99 -1.46 -9.20
N LEU A 126 9.31 -1.67 -9.20
CA LEU A 126 10.19 -1.07 -10.19
C LEU A 126 9.81 -1.55 -11.60
N PRO A 127 9.94 -0.69 -12.63
CA PRO A 127 9.81 -1.14 -14.01
C PRO A 127 10.79 -2.28 -14.27
N GLY A 128 10.25 -3.41 -14.76
CA GLY A 128 11.09 -4.52 -15.18
C GLY A 128 11.98 -4.13 -16.36
N ARG A 129 13.00 -4.95 -16.64
CA ARG A 129 13.79 -4.81 -17.87
C ARG A 129 12.81 -4.81 -19.05
N PRO A 130 12.90 -3.82 -19.97
CA PRO A 130 12.08 -3.81 -21.17
C PRO A 130 12.22 -5.15 -21.90
N PRO A 131 11.11 -5.72 -22.42
CA PRO A 131 11.19 -6.95 -23.19
C PRO A 131 12.14 -6.75 -24.37
N ASN A 132 13.00 -7.73 -24.63
CA ASN A 132 13.90 -7.68 -25.78
C ASN A 132 13.08 -7.82 -27.06
N ILE A 133 12.64 -6.69 -27.61
CA ILE A 133 12.13 -6.59 -28.97
C ILE A 133 13.34 -6.64 -29.91
N SER A 134 13.70 -7.85 -30.33
CA SER A 134 14.67 -8.03 -31.41
C SER A 134 14.22 -7.22 -32.63
N ARG A 135 15.08 -6.31 -33.08
CA ARG A 135 14.85 -5.56 -34.32
C ARG A 135 14.88 -6.56 -35.49
N PRO A 136 13.90 -6.58 -36.40
CA PRO A 136 13.96 -7.46 -37.56
C PRO A 136 15.23 -7.12 -38.36
N ALA A 137 15.95 -8.16 -38.78
CA ALA A 137 17.12 -8.02 -39.64
C ALA A 137 16.73 -7.27 -40.91
N ALA A 138 17.52 -6.24 -41.24
CA ALA A 138 17.38 -5.47 -42.48
C ALA A 138 17.72 -6.32 -43.70
#